data_AF-A0A2M7RJV1-F1
#
_entry.id   AF-A0A2M7RJV1-F1
#
_cell.length_a   1.000
_cell.length_b   1.000
_cell.length_c   1.000
_cell.angle_alpha   90.00
_cell.angle_beta   90.00
_cell.angle_gamma   90.00
#
_symmetry.space_group_name_H-M   'P 1'
#
loop_
_entity.id
_entity.type
_entity.pdbx_description
1 polymer ?
#
loop_
_entity_poly.entity_id
_entity_poly.type
_entity_poly.pdbx_seq_one_letter_code
_entity_poly.pdbx_strand_id
1 'polypeptide(L)' 'NMAGTINGKLTLSARAPDLKTFTDQYIVFQNAKDFVESVEINSVASEVKEGSPETTVSFQVSLSVKPEVFYKNNNSQ' A
#
# COMPACT_ATOMS: atom_id res chain seq x y z
N ASN A 1 4.21 9.56 -1.34
CA ASN A 1 5.61 9.25 -0.96
C ASN A 1 5.74 7.77 -0.71
N MET A 2 6.80 7.15 -1.23
CA MET A 2 7.10 5.73 -1.05
C MET A 2 8.49 5.61 -0.42
N ALA A 3 8.61 4.81 0.64
CA ALA A 3 9.87 4.50 1.30
C ALA A 3 10.01 2.98 1.46
N GLY A 4 11.21 2.46 1.23
CA GLY A 4 11.51 1.02 1.33
C GLY A 4 12.63 0.73 2.31
N THR A 5 12.61 -0.47 2.88
CA THR A 5 13.67 -0.99 3.75
C THR A 5 14.28 -2.25 3.15
N ILE A 6 15.51 -2.58 3.54
CA ILE A 6 16.23 -3.78 3.08
C ILE A 6 15.53 -5.10 3.45
N ASN A 7 14.59 -5.06 4.41
CA ASN A 7 13.83 -6.22 4.86
C ASN A 7 12.56 -6.45 4.02
N GLY A 8 12.44 -5.83 2.85
CA GLY A 8 11.28 -5.98 1.97
C GLY A 8 10.02 -5.24 2.45
N LYS A 9 10.10 -4.44 3.53
CA LYS A 9 8.98 -3.58 3.96
C LYS A 9 8.98 -2.29 3.14
N LEU A 10 7.90 -2.06 2.40
CA LEU A 10 7.59 -0.84 1.66
C LEU A 10 6.46 -0.09 2.37
N THR A 11 6.67 1.18 2.71
CA THR A 11 5.62 2.05 3.25
C THR A 11 5.18 3.04 2.17
N LEU A 12 3.89 3.03 1.87
CA LEU A 12 3.22 3.93 0.93
C LEU A 12 2.37 4.93 1.70
N SER A 13 2.62 6.22 1.48
CA SER A 13 1.76 7.31 1.94
C SER A 13 1.16 8.03 0.75
N ALA A 14 -0.17 8.03 0.65
CA ALA A 14 -0.91 8.52 -0.50
C ALA A 14 -2.26 9.13 -0.09
N ARG A 15 -2.95 9.70 -1.08
CA ARG A 15 -4.30 10.25 -0.95
C ARG A 15 -5.21 9.65 -2.02
N ALA A 16 -6.41 9.26 -1.61
CA ALA A 16 -7.49 8.84 -2.50
C ALA A 16 -8.59 9.92 -2.54
N PRO A 17 -9.31 10.04 -3.67
CA PRO A 17 -10.40 11.00 -3.82
C PRO A 17 -11.61 10.67 -2.94
N ASP A 18 -11.78 9.42 -2.52
CA ASP A 18 -12.83 8.97 -1.60
C ASP A 18 -12.45 7.64 -0.93
N LEU A 19 -13.26 7.22 0.06
CA LEU A 19 -13.06 5.98 0.80
C LEU A 19 -13.19 4.73 -0.07
N LYS A 20 -14.04 4.78 -1.11
CA LYS A 20 -14.24 3.65 -2.02
C LYS A 20 -12.98 3.38 -2.83
N THR A 21 -12.36 4.42 -3.37
CA THR A 21 -11.13 4.36 -4.15
C THR A 21 -9.97 3.85 -3.30
N PHE A 22 -9.85 4.31 -2.05
CA PHE A 22 -8.90 3.73 -1.10
C PHE A 22 -9.14 2.23 -0.87
N THR A 23 -10.40 1.84 -0.64
CA THR A 23 -10.78 0.44 -0.37
C THR A 23 -10.46 -0.45 -1.58
N ASP A 24 -10.80 -0.01 -2.79
CA ASP A 24 -10.50 -0.74 -4.03
C ASP A 24 -8.98 -0.93 -4.19
N GLN A 25 -8.20 0.10 -3.91
CA GLN A 25 -6.74 0.03 -4.00
C GLN A 25 -6.11 -0.86 -2.92
N TYR A 26 -6.67 -0.84 -1.71
CA TYR A 26 -6.26 -1.75 -0.62
C TYR A 26 -6.53 -3.22 -0.98
N ILE A 27 -7.69 -3.53 -1.59
CA ILE A 27 -8.02 -4.87 -2.08
C ILE A 27 -7.03 -5.33 -3.16
N VAL A 28 -6.64 -4.44 -4.08
CA VAL A 28 -5.62 -4.75 -5.10
C VAL A 28 -4.30 -5.15 -4.44
N PHE A 29 -3.85 -4.43 -3.40
CA PHE A 29 -2.65 -4.81 -2.66
C PHE A 29 -2.78 -6.16 -1.95
N GLN A 30 -3.95 -6.47 -1.38
CA GLN A 30 -4.18 -7.78 -0.73
C GLN A 30 -4.21 -8.95 -1.73
N ASN A 31 -4.66 -8.70 -2.97
CA ASN A 31 -4.75 -9.73 -4.00
C ASN A 31 -3.44 -9.93 -4.77
N ALA A 32 -2.47 -9.03 -4.60
CA ALA A 32 -1.14 -9.06 -5.20
C ALA A 32 -0.20 -10.13 -4.59
N LYS A 33 -0.71 -11.34 -4.38
CA LYS A 33 -0.06 -12.43 -3.63
C LYS A 33 1.22 -12.96 -4.27
N ASP A 34 1.45 -12.70 -5.55
CA ASP A 34 2.66 -13.12 -6.24
C ASP A 34 3.90 -12.36 -5.74
N PHE A 35 3.72 -11.13 -5.22
CA PHE A 35 4.82 -10.28 -4.75
C PHE A 35 4.63 -9.75 -3.33
N VAL A 36 3.41 -9.60 -2.83
CA VAL A 36 3.11 -9.15 -1.47
C VAL A 36 2.79 -10.34 -0.58
N GLU A 37 3.51 -10.46 0.52
CA GLU A 37 3.22 -11.43 1.59
C GLU A 37 2.11 -10.92 2.52
N SER A 38 2.18 -9.65 2.92
CA SER A 38 1.18 -9.04 3.80
C SER A 38 1.00 -7.54 3.54
N VAL A 39 -0.20 -7.05 3.88
CA VAL A 39 -0.59 -5.64 3.76
C VAL A 39 -1.13 -5.16 5.11
N GLU A 40 -0.54 -4.09 5.65
CA GLU A 40 -0.91 -3.49 6.93
C GLU A 40 -1.35 -2.03 6.71
N ILE A 41 -2.51 -1.65 7.26
CA ILE A 41 -2.93 -0.26 7.29
C ILE A 41 -2.30 0.39 8.53
N ASN A 42 -1.41 1.36 8.33
CA ASN A 42 -0.78 2.09 9.44
C ASN A 42 -1.66 3.27 9.88
N SER A 43 -2.28 3.98 8.94
CA SER A 43 -3.18 5.10 9.22
C SER A 43 -4.14 5.38 8.07
N VAL A 44 -5.34 5.86 8.40
CA VAL A 44 -6.36 6.35 7.46
C VAL A 44 -7.05 7.55 8.10
N ALA A 45 -7.16 8.65 7.36
CA ALA A 45 -7.85 9.85 7.80
C ALA A 45 -8.66 10.45 6.65
N SER A 46 -9.92 10.74 6.90
CA SER A 46 -10.78 11.48 5.97
C SER A 46 -10.63 12.97 6.21
N GLU A 47 -10.32 13.71 5.17
CA GLU A 47 -10.22 15.17 5.16
C GLU A 47 -11.41 15.74 4.38
N VAL A 48 -12.33 16.38 5.10
CA VAL A 48 -13.39 17.18 4.48
C VAL A 48 -12.86 18.59 4.34
N LYS A 49 -12.81 19.10 3.10
CA LYS A 49 -12.36 20.47 2.86
C LYS A 49 -13.52 21.41 3.17
N GLU A 50 -13.30 22.35 4.09
CA GLU A 50 -14.32 23.33 4.47
C GLU A 50 -14.81 24.09 3.21
N GLY A 51 -16.12 24.07 2.95
CA GLY A 51 -16.71 24.65 1.73
C GLY A 51 -16.68 23.77 0.48
N SER A 52 -16.22 22.51 0.55
CA SER A 52 -16.31 21.52 -0.53
C SER A 52 -17.11 20.29 -0.07
N PRO A 53 -17.97 19.71 -0.93
CA PRO A 53 -18.57 18.41 -0.65
C PRO A 53 -17.55 17.25 -0.79
N GLU A 54 -16.34 17.52 -1.31
CA GLU A 54 -15.32 16.50 -1.54
C GLU A 54 -14.66 16.05 -0.23
N THR A 55 -14.65 14.72 -0.03
CA THR A 55 -13.98 14.06 1.10
C THR A 55 -12.80 13.28 0.57
N THR A 56 -11.58 13.78 0.77
CA THR A 56 -10.38 13.04 0.41
C THR A 56 -9.95 12.13 1.56
N VAL A 57 -9.25 11.04 1.24
CA VAL A 57 -8.74 10.09 2.23
C VAL A 57 -7.23 10.04 2.15
N SER A 58 -6.56 10.52 3.20
CA SER A 58 -5.12 10.35 3.40
C SER A 58 -4.86 9.02 4.08
N PHE A 59 -3.92 8.22 3.56
CA PHE A 59 -3.62 6.91 4.13
C PHE A 59 -2.14 6.56 4.09
N GLN A 60 -1.74 5.68 5.00
CA GLN A 60 -0.46 5.01 5.01
C GLN A 60 -0.64 3.51 5.11
N VAL A 61 -0.02 2.77 4.18
CA VAL A 61 -0.05 1.30 4.11
C VAL A 61 1.38 0.79 4.08
N SER A 62 1.66 -0.27 4.84
CA SER A 62 2.88 -1.05 4.72
C SER A 62 2.62 -2.31 3.91
N LEU A 63 3.51 -2.61 2.96
CA LEU A 63 3.56 -3.84 2.20
C LEU A 63 4.80 -4.62 2.61
N SER A 64 4.65 -5.88 3.00
CA SER A 64 5.77 -6.80 3.15
C SER A 64 5.93 -7.55 1.83
N VAL A 65 6.99 -7.25 1.09
CA VAL A 65 7.27 -7.85 -0.20
C VAL A 65 8.04 -9.15 0.00
N LYS A 66 7.66 -10.19 -0.73
CA LYS A 66 8.34 -11.49 -0.69
C LYS A 66 9.80 -11.34 -1.09
N PRO A 67 10.76 -11.96 -0.36
CA PRO A 67 12.19 -11.88 -0.70
C PRO A 67 12.50 -12.34 -2.13
N GLU A 68 11.75 -13.33 -2.63
CA GLU A 68 11.86 -13.90 -3.99
C GLU A 68 11.68 -12.86 -5.12
N VAL A 69 11.02 -11.74 -4.84
CA VAL A 69 10.86 -10.63 -5.78
C VAL A 69 12.19 -9.90 -6.03
N PHE A 70 13.05 -9.82 -5.01
CA PHE A 70 14.34 -9.13 -5.09
C PHE A 70 15.48 -10.07 -5.44
N TYR A 71 15.42 -11.30 -4.95
CA TYR A 71 16.45 -12.29 -5.18
C TYR A 71 15.92 -13.32 -6.17
N LYS A 72 16.43 -13.31 -7.40
CA LYS A 72 16.29 -14.48 -8.29
C LYS A 72 16.88 -15.68 -7.55
N ASN A 73 16.07 -16.70 -7.30
CA ASN A 73 16.57 -18.02 -6.92
C ASN A 73 17.43 -18.54 -8.06
N ASN A 74 18.75 -18.27 -8.01
CA ASN A 74 19.73 -18.86 -8.92
C ASN A 74 20.03 -20.33 -8.58
N ASN A 75 19.23 -20.98 -7.72
CA ASN A 75 19.33 -22.42 -7.43
C ASN A 75 18.61 -23.28 -8.48
N SER A 76 18.78 -22.95 -9.76
CA SER A 76 18.61 -23.91 -10.84
C SER A 76 20.01 -24.35 -11.29
N GLN A 77 20.62 -25.22 -10.49
CA GLN A 77 21.61 -26.19 -10.97
C GLN A 77 20.95 -27.57 -11.01
#